data_AF-G7V6B4-F1
#
_entry.id   AF-G7V6B4-F1
#
_cell.length_a   1.000
_cell.length_b   1.000
_cell.length_c   1.000
_cell.angle_alpha   90.00
_cell.angle_beta   90.00
_cell.angle_gamma   90.00
#
_symmetry.space_group_name_H-M   'P 1'
#
loop_
_entity.id
_entity.type
_entity.pdbx_description
1 polymer ?
#
loop_
_entity_poly.entity_id
_entity_poly.type
_entity_poly.pdbx_seq_one_letter_code
_entity_poly.pdbx_strand_id
1 'polypeptide(L)'
;MVPIVAGIDIGNSTTEVALGKVENGQVEFLSSSLYQTTGLKGTTQNVRGVKMALGLALEKIGFGREDFSKIDVICINEAAPVIGDVAMENISETIVTESTMIGHNPSTPGGVGVGKGRTVHIDDLLNVEKNDPVIVVIPSNWDYEAASEAINRAIEKGISVEGAICQGDDGVLIANRINKVIPIVDEVMSIEKVPLGMYACVEVAPPGRVIEALSNPYGIATIFSLSPEETKHVVPVARALIGNRSAVVIKTPTGEVKERRIPAGELYIDGASGRRTVNVESGAEAIMKVLEESQPVKNIFGQPGTNVGGMMERVRRTMSNLTGLPVADIHIKDLLAVDTLVPQRVVGGIAGEFSQEHGVALAVMVETEKLPMTQLAEAISQETGVKVMIGGVEAEMAVRGALTTPGTKKPLAILDLGAGSTDASLMKENGEIDLIHLAGAGNMVNTIIASELGIESMELAESIKRYPLCKVESPFHVRQEDGRVRFFDNPLSPNLFGKNALVVEDDILMPLELDIPVERIREIRRRAKREVFVTNSLRALERVSPAGNVRLLDYVVLVGGSALDFEIPSMITDALSRFGVVAGRGNIRGTEGPRNAVATGLVLGFASKGLPVKWLSGARRA
;
A
#
# COMPACT_ATOMS: atom_id res chain seq x y z
N MET A 1 -19.14 -44.52 19.91
CA MET A 1 -19.49 -43.42 18.98
C MET A 1 -18.22 -42.61 18.81
N VAL A 2 -17.71 -42.49 17.59
CA VAL A 2 -16.50 -41.71 17.32
C VAL A 2 -16.89 -40.23 17.34
N PRO A 3 -16.33 -39.41 18.25
CA PRO A 3 -16.72 -38.01 18.39
C PRO A 3 -16.33 -37.19 17.15
N ILE A 4 -17.24 -36.33 16.71
CA ILE A 4 -16.98 -35.30 15.70
C ILE A 4 -16.58 -34.01 16.43
N VAL A 5 -15.38 -33.52 16.13
CA VAL A 5 -14.79 -32.33 16.73
C VAL A 5 -14.66 -31.24 15.69
N ALA A 6 -15.07 -30.02 16.04
CA ALA A 6 -14.88 -28.83 15.22
C ALA A 6 -13.79 -27.95 15.83
N GLY A 7 -12.66 -27.80 15.15
CA GLY A 7 -11.69 -26.76 15.46
C GLY A 7 -12.07 -25.47 14.75
N ILE A 8 -12.20 -24.37 15.49
CA ILE A 8 -12.62 -23.08 14.97
C ILE A 8 -11.57 -22.04 15.33
N ASP A 9 -10.96 -21.46 14.30
CA ASP A 9 -10.09 -20.32 14.43
C ASP A 9 -10.87 -19.04 14.14
N ILE A 10 -10.90 -18.13 15.11
CA ILE A 10 -11.53 -16.82 14.98
C ILE A 10 -10.42 -15.79 14.76
N GLY A 11 -10.03 -15.59 13.50
CA GLY A 11 -9.03 -14.60 13.11
C GLY A 11 -9.60 -13.19 12.97
N ASN A 12 -8.73 -12.21 12.73
CA ASN A 12 -9.12 -10.79 12.55
C ASN A 12 -9.99 -10.56 11.30
N SER A 13 -9.75 -11.32 10.22
CA SER A 13 -10.49 -11.16 8.96
C SER A 13 -11.32 -12.38 8.59
N THR A 14 -10.88 -13.57 8.98
CA THR A 14 -11.53 -14.84 8.61
C THR A 14 -11.76 -15.72 9.83
N THR A 15 -12.92 -16.36 9.86
CA THR A 15 -13.27 -17.43 10.78
C THR A 15 -13.19 -18.76 10.04
N GLU A 16 -12.29 -19.64 10.46
CA GLU A 16 -11.94 -20.87 9.74
C GLU A 16 -12.31 -22.09 10.58
N VAL A 17 -12.86 -23.13 9.95
CA VAL A 17 -13.31 -24.35 10.62
C VAL A 17 -12.59 -25.57 10.03
N ALA A 18 -12.25 -26.52 10.90
CA ALA A 18 -11.86 -27.88 10.55
C ALA A 18 -12.75 -28.87 11.29
N LEU A 19 -13.46 -29.74 10.57
CA LEU A 19 -14.21 -30.85 11.14
C LEU A 19 -13.39 -32.13 11.05
N GLY A 20 -13.30 -32.89 12.13
CA GLY A 20 -12.63 -34.18 12.15
C GLY A 20 -13.27 -35.19 13.10
N LYS A 21 -13.24 -36.46 12.72
CA LYS A 21 -13.54 -37.58 13.63
C LYS A 21 -12.29 -37.90 14.43
N VAL A 22 -12.44 -38.07 15.74
CA VAL A 22 -11.31 -38.37 16.64
C VAL A 22 -11.49 -39.74 17.28
N GLU A 23 -10.64 -40.70 16.93
CA GLU A 23 -10.66 -42.06 17.47
C GLU A 23 -9.27 -42.47 17.95
N ASN A 24 -9.13 -42.87 19.22
CA ASN A 24 -7.86 -43.34 19.80
C ASN A 24 -6.65 -42.41 19.56
N GLY A 25 -6.88 -41.10 19.56
CA GLY A 25 -5.85 -40.08 19.29
C GLY A 25 -5.52 -39.86 17.81
N GLN A 26 -6.14 -40.60 16.90
CA GLN A 26 -6.05 -40.37 15.45
C GLN A 26 -7.21 -39.47 14.99
N VAL A 27 -6.94 -38.67 13.96
CA VAL A 27 -7.89 -37.72 13.38
C VAL A 27 -8.12 -38.05 11.91
N GLU A 28 -9.39 -38.27 11.55
CA GLU A 28 -9.85 -38.27 10.16
C GLU A 28 -10.54 -36.93 9.90
N PHE A 29 -9.90 -36.04 9.13
CA PHE A 29 -10.50 -34.76 8.75
C PHE A 29 -11.60 -34.98 7.71
N LEU A 30 -12.77 -34.41 7.96
CA LEU A 30 -13.97 -34.56 7.13
C LEU A 30 -14.15 -33.39 6.16
N SER A 31 -14.00 -32.17 6.66
CA SER A 31 -14.17 -30.95 5.87
C SER A 31 -13.54 -29.73 6.54
N SER A 32 -13.39 -28.68 5.76
CA SER A 32 -13.04 -27.33 6.22
C SER A 32 -13.97 -26.30 5.62
N SER A 33 -14.04 -25.14 6.24
CA SER A 33 -14.73 -23.98 5.69
C SER A 33 -14.09 -22.70 6.19
N LEU A 34 -14.47 -21.61 5.54
CA LEU A 34 -14.04 -20.26 5.87
C LEU A 34 -15.22 -19.33 5.68
N TYR A 35 -15.35 -18.37 6.57
CA TYR A 35 -16.30 -17.27 6.47
C TYR A 35 -15.63 -15.97 6.93
N GLN A 36 -16.15 -14.81 6.53
CA GLN A 36 -15.63 -13.53 7.02
C GLN A 36 -15.92 -13.38 8.52
N THR A 37 -14.93 -12.92 9.29
CA THR A 37 -15.13 -12.65 10.72
C THR A 37 -16.16 -11.52 10.89
N THR A 38 -17.17 -11.75 11.74
CA THR A 38 -18.22 -10.76 12.02
C THR A 38 -17.88 -9.97 13.28
N GLY A 39 -17.67 -8.67 13.14
CA GLY A 39 -17.27 -7.80 14.26
C GLY A 39 -15.79 -7.96 14.65
N LEU A 40 -15.42 -7.42 15.81
CA LEU A 40 -14.05 -7.53 16.33
C LEU A 40 -13.76 -8.92 16.89
N LYS A 41 -12.53 -9.43 16.70
CA LYS A 41 -12.08 -10.72 17.22
C LYS A 41 -12.23 -10.79 18.73
N GLY A 42 -12.80 -11.88 19.22
CA GLY A 42 -13.05 -12.14 20.65
C GLY A 42 -14.36 -11.57 21.19
N THR A 43 -15.19 -10.95 20.36
CA THR A 43 -16.49 -10.39 20.78
C THR A 43 -17.65 -11.32 20.45
N THR A 44 -18.79 -11.15 21.13
CA THR A 44 -20.01 -11.94 20.87
C THR A 44 -20.58 -11.74 19.47
N GLN A 45 -20.18 -10.68 18.76
CA GLN A 45 -20.51 -10.49 17.34
C GLN A 45 -19.95 -11.62 16.46
N ASN A 46 -18.86 -12.30 16.88
CA ASN A 46 -18.25 -13.39 16.12
C ASN A 46 -19.13 -14.64 16.03
N VAL A 47 -20.11 -14.81 16.92
CA VAL A 47 -20.99 -16.00 16.95
C VAL A 47 -21.68 -16.22 15.60
N ARG A 48 -22.09 -15.14 14.93
CA ARG A 48 -22.69 -15.22 13.59
C ARG A 48 -21.72 -15.83 12.58
N GLY A 49 -20.50 -15.29 12.48
CA GLY A 49 -19.46 -15.81 11.58
C GLY A 49 -19.11 -17.26 11.87
N VAL A 50 -19.02 -17.64 13.15
CA VAL A 50 -18.80 -19.02 13.60
C VAL A 50 -19.91 -19.96 13.12
N LYS A 51 -21.19 -19.60 13.32
CA LYS A 51 -22.33 -20.41 12.85
C LYS A 51 -22.32 -20.59 11.33
N MET A 52 -22.04 -19.52 10.59
CA MET A 52 -21.97 -19.57 9.13
C MET A 52 -20.83 -20.50 8.66
N ALA A 53 -19.63 -20.37 9.24
CA ALA A 53 -18.50 -21.24 8.90
C ALA A 53 -18.81 -22.70 9.26
N LEU A 54 -19.32 -22.98 10.47
CA LEU A 54 -19.72 -24.34 10.88
C LEU A 54 -20.74 -24.96 9.93
N GLY A 55 -21.79 -24.21 9.57
CA GLY A 55 -22.82 -24.67 8.65
C GLY A 55 -22.27 -25.02 7.26
N LEU A 56 -21.34 -24.22 6.74
CA LEU A 56 -20.65 -24.51 5.48
C LEU A 56 -19.79 -25.78 5.55
N ALA A 57 -19.17 -26.06 6.70
CA ALA A 57 -18.38 -27.28 6.89
C ALA A 57 -19.28 -28.53 6.98
N LEU A 58 -20.43 -28.43 7.64
CA LEU A 58 -21.43 -29.50 7.74
C LEU A 58 -22.08 -29.83 6.39
N GLU A 59 -22.42 -28.80 5.61
CA GLU A 59 -23.00 -28.98 4.27
C GLU A 59 -22.09 -29.79 3.35
N LYS A 60 -20.77 -29.55 3.39
CA LYS A 60 -19.78 -30.29 2.60
C LYS A 60 -19.75 -31.80 2.86
N ILE A 61 -20.23 -32.23 4.03
CA ILE A 61 -20.29 -33.65 4.42
C ILE A 61 -21.73 -34.20 4.42
N GLY A 62 -22.67 -33.46 3.82
CA GLY A 62 -24.05 -33.90 3.59
C GLY A 62 -25.03 -33.66 4.73
N PHE A 63 -24.67 -32.86 5.74
CA PHE A 63 -25.58 -32.46 6.82
C PHE A 63 -26.23 -31.10 6.54
N GLY A 64 -27.35 -30.82 7.20
CA GLY A 64 -27.99 -29.50 7.14
C GLY A 64 -27.11 -28.42 7.78
N ARG A 65 -27.11 -27.20 7.23
CA ARG A 65 -26.29 -26.08 7.71
C ARG A 65 -26.51 -25.70 9.18
N GLU A 66 -27.68 -26.02 9.73
CA GLU A 66 -28.05 -25.73 11.12
C GLU A 66 -28.08 -26.98 12.01
N ASP A 67 -27.71 -28.15 11.48
CA ASP A 67 -27.71 -29.42 12.22
C ASP A 67 -26.43 -29.58 13.08
N PHE A 68 -26.20 -28.61 13.97
CA PHE A 68 -25.04 -28.61 14.87
C PHE A 68 -25.03 -29.79 15.84
N SER A 69 -26.16 -30.48 16.03
CA SER A 69 -26.29 -31.68 16.86
C SER A 69 -25.37 -32.85 16.44
N LYS A 70 -24.84 -32.80 15.21
CA LYS A 70 -23.85 -33.75 14.68
C LYS A 70 -22.44 -33.53 15.22
N ILE A 71 -22.17 -32.38 15.81
CA ILE A 71 -20.88 -32.03 16.39
C ILE A 71 -20.93 -32.33 17.89
N ASP A 72 -19.96 -33.11 18.39
CA ASP A 72 -19.91 -33.47 19.80
C ASP A 72 -19.19 -32.39 20.63
N VAL A 73 -18.15 -31.77 20.05
CA VAL A 73 -17.34 -30.74 20.72
C VAL A 73 -16.86 -29.69 19.71
N ILE A 74 -16.92 -28.43 20.12
CA ILE A 74 -16.28 -27.30 19.45
C ILE A 74 -15.05 -26.87 20.25
N CYS A 75 -13.91 -26.75 19.58
CA CYS A 75 -12.67 -26.19 20.12
C CYS A 75 -12.42 -24.83 19.46
N ILE A 76 -12.33 -23.76 20.24
CA ILE A 76 -11.93 -22.43 19.75
C ILE A 76 -10.51 -22.08 20.19
N ASN A 77 -9.78 -21.26 19.43
CA ASN A 77 -8.46 -20.78 19.85
C ASN A 77 -8.55 -19.81 21.03
N GLU A 78 -7.54 -19.84 21.90
CA GLU A 78 -7.25 -18.75 22.82
C GLU A 78 -6.38 -17.74 22.08
N ALA A 79 -6.91 -16.54 21.88
CA ALA A 79 -6.22 -15.49 21.16
C ALA A 79 -5.95 -14.29 22.06
N ALA A 80 -4.73 -13.76 21.97
CA ALA A 80 -4.45 -12.41 22.42
C ALA A 80 -5.03 -11.43 21.38
N PRO A 81 -5.65 -10.32 21.79
CA PRO A 81 -6.09 -9.31 20.85
C PRO A 81 -4.84 -8.57 20.34
N VAL A 82 -4.62 -8.65 19.03
CA VAL A 82 -3.59 -7.90 18.32
C VAL A 82 -4.29 -6.92 17.39
N ILE A 83 -4.05 -5.63 17.61
CA ILE A 83 -4.60 -4.55 16.76
C ILE A 83 -3.43 -3.78 16.19
N GLY A 84 -3.43 -3.62 14.88
CA GLY A 84 -2.51 -2.74 14.17
C GLY A 84 -3.26 -1.65 13.41
N ASP A 85 -2.59 -0.54 13.18
CA ASP A 85 -3.05 0.55 12.31
C ASP A 85 -1.83 1.18 11.62
N VAL A 86 -2.12 1.99 10.61
CA VAL A 86 -1.13 2.55 9.69
C VAL A 86 -1.37 4.05 9.49
N ALA A 87 -0.29 4.79 9.35
CA ALA A 87 -0.31 6.21 8.99
C ALA A 87 0.84 6.50 8.03
N MET A 88 0.78 7.66 7.38
CA MET A 88 1.84 8.16 6.50
C MET A 88 2.03 9.65 6.80
N GLU A 89 3.29 10.09 6.87
CA GLU A 89 3.66 11.50 7.00
C GLU A 89 4.50 11.93 5.80
N ASN A 90 4.17 13.09 5.23
CA ASN A 90 5.04 13.75 4.27
C ASN A 90 6.19 14.41 5.05
N ILE A 91 7.41 14.27 4.54
CA ILE A 91 8.64 14.81 5.15
C ILE A 91 9.36 15.81 4.25
N SER A 92 8.91 15.99 3.01
CA SER A 92 9.33 17.07 2.12
C SER A 92 8.15 17.77 1.47
N GLU A 93 8.40 18.99 1.01
CA GLU A 93 7.50 19.72 0.11
C GLU A 93 8.30 20.50 -0.93
N THR A 94 7.68 20.68 -2.11
CA THR A 94 8.15 21.60 -3.15
C THR A 94 7.25 22.82 -3.22
N ILE A 95 7.87 24.01 -3.15
CA ILE A 95 7.21 25.31 -3.20
C ILE A 95 7.74 26.07 -4.42
N VAL A 96 6.81 26.64 -5.20
CA VAL A 96 7.06 27.60 -6.28
C VAL A 96 6.57 28.97 -5.81
N THR A 97 7.41 30.00 -5.85
CA THR A 97 7.01 31.38 -5.55
C THR A 97 6.89 32.22 -6.82
N GLU A 98 6.02 33.24 -6.77
CA GLU A 98 5.79 34.21 -7.86
C GLU A 98 5.43 33.59 -9.23
N SER A 99 4.89 32.37 -9.28
CA SER A 99 4.60 31.67 -10.53
C SER A 99 5.83 31.56 -11.45
N THR A 100 7.03 31.43 -10.89
CA THR A 100 8.29 31.46 -11.65
C THR A 100 8.47 30.29 -12.63
N MET A 101 7.63 29.26 -12.55
CA MET A 101 7.70 28.07 -13.39
C MET A 101 6.30 27.51 -13.68
N ILE A 102 6.13 26.97 -14.90
CA ILE A 102 5.03 26.10 -15.30
C ILE A 102 5.62 24.78 -15.79
N GLY A 103 5.24 23.68 -15.14
CA GLY A 103 5.88 22.37 -15.32
C GLY A 103 4.91 21.19 -15.39
N HIS A 104 3.62 21.41 -15.66
CA HIS A 104 2.59 20.36 -15.66
C HIS A 104 2.69 19.38 -16.83
N ASN A 105 3.46 19.73 -17.86
CA ASN A 105 3.82 18.84 -18.99
C ASN A 105 2.60 18.25 -19.72
N PRO A 106 1.80 19.09 -20.42
CA PRO A 106 0.59 18.64 -21.13
C PRO A 106 0.90 17.56 -22.17
N SER A 107 -0.12 16.77 -22.52
CA SER A 107 0.04 15.67 -23.49
C SER A 107 0.14 16.19 -24.93
N THR A 108 -0.52 17.32 -25.22
CA THR A 108 -0.70 17.88 -26.55
C THR A 108 -0.15 19.30 -26.73
N PRO A 109 1.07 19.65 -26.26
CA PRO A 109 1.62 20.99 -26.48
C PRO A 109 1.78 21.28 -27.99
N GLY A 110 1.56 22.55 -28.34
CA GLY A 110 1.62 23.05 -29.71
C GLY A 110 3.03 23.40 -30.17
N GLY A 111 3.31 23.15 -31.45
CA GLY A 111 4.59 23.50 -32.07
C GLY A 111 5.79 22.80 -31.43
N VAL A 112 6.99 23.36 -31.67
CA VAL A 112 8.27 22.89 -31.13
C VAL A 112 9.27 24.05 -31.05
N GLY A 113 10.25 23.94 -30.16
CA GLY A 113 11.40 24.85 -30.10
C GLY A 113 11.56 25.54 -28.75
N VAL A 114 12.43 26.55 -28.73
CA VAL A 114 12.71 27.40 -27.56
C VAL A 114 12.37 28.83 -27.93
N GLY A 115 11.42 29.41 -27.21
CA GLY A 115 10.97 30.78 -27.38
C GLY A 115 11.31 31.60 -26.15
N LYS A 116 11.95 32.75 -26.33
CA LYS A 116 12.25 33.68 -25.23
C LYS A 116 11.64 35.04 -25.53
N GLY A 117 11.08 35.71 -24.52
CA GLY A 117 10.47 37.02 -24.72
C GLY A 117 9.80 37.55 -23.46
N ARG A 118 9.19 38.73 -23.53
CA ARG A 118 8.34 39.25 -22.46
C ARG A 118 6.93 38.69 -22.55
N THR A 119 6.35 38.32 -21.42
CA THR A 119 4.95 37.88 -21.34
C THR A 119 4.02 39.04 -21.68
N VAL A 120 3.10 38.84 -22.63
CA VAL A 120 2.14 39.87 -23.05
C VAL A 120 0.77 39.23 -23.19
N HIS A 121 -0.26 39.90 -22.66
CA HIS A 121 -1.63 39.46 -22.84
C HIS A 121 -2.04 39.58 -24.31
N ILE A 122 -2.80 38.61 -24.83
CA ILE A 122 -3.17 38.60 -26.25
C ILE A 122 -3.90 39.90 -26.70
N ASP A 123 -4.68 40.53 -25.82
CA ASP A 123 -5.33 41.82 -26.09
C ASP A 123 -4.33 42.95 -26.39
N ASP A 124 -3.16 42.92 -25.75
CA ASP A 124 -2.11 43.93 -25.88
C ASP A 124 -1.09 43.60 -26.98
N LEU A 125 -1.20 42.42 -27.61
CA LEU A 125 -0.21 41.90 -28.55
C LEU A 125 0.06 42.85 -29.71
N LEU A 126 -0.97 43.50 -30.27
CA LEU A 126 -0.82 44.40 -31.41
C LEU A 126 -0.26 45.79 -31.04
N ASN A 127 -0.12 46.08 -29.73
CA ASN A 127 0.41 47.34 -29.21
C ASN A 127 1.91 47.25 -28.85
N VAL A 128 2.51 46.06 -28.96
CA VAL A 128 3.93 45.83 -28.68
C VAL A 128 4.82 46.51 -29.73
N GLU A 129 5.95 47.04 -29.30
CA GLU A 129 6.96 47.61 -30.21
C GLU A 129 7.55 46.56 -31.16
N LYS A 130 7.97 47.00 -32.34
CA LYS A 130 8.56 46.11 -33.35
C LYS A 130 9.88 45.53 -32.84
N ASN A 131 10.17 44.29 -33.21
CA ASN A 131 11.37 43.52 -32.86
C ASN A 131 11.55 43.15 -31.38
N ASP A 132 10.69 43.60 -30.46
CA ASP A 132 10.73 43.10 -29.08
C ASP A 132 10.17 41.67 -29.05
N PRO A 133 10.95 40.67 -28.57
CA PRO A 133 10.50 39.29 -28.52
C PRO A 133 9.47 39.11 -27.41
N VAL A 134 8.35 38.47 -27.75
CA VAL A 134 7.22 38.29 -26.83
C VAL A 134 6.75 36.84 -26.73
N ILE A 135 6.25 36.50 -25.55
CA ILE A 135 5.53 35.27 -25.24
C ILE A 135 4.07 35.67 -25.00
N VAL A 136 3.15 35.17 -25.82
CA VAL A 136 1.74 35.56 -25.75
C VAL A 136 1.01 34.72 -24.72
N VAL A 137 0.26 35.36 -23.82
CA VAL A 137 -0.59 34.71 -22.82
C VAL A 137 -2.04 34.76 -23.31
N ILE A 138 -2.66 33.59 -23.46
CA ILE A 138 -3.97 33.40 -24.12
C ILE A 138 -4.95 32.76 -23.12
N PRO A 139 -5.88 33.54 -22.55
CA PRO A 139 -6.91 32.99 -21.66
C PRO A 139 -8.02 32.26 -22.43
N SER A 140 -8.81 31.45 -21.72
CA SER A 140 -9.86 30.58 -22.30
C SER A 140 -11.04 31.33 -22.92
N ASN A 141 -11.15 32.65 -22.72
CA ASN A 141 -12.17 33.48 -23.36
C ASN A 141 -11.85 33.82 -24.82
N TRP A 142 -10.63 33.52 -25.29
CA TRP A 142 -10.23 33.67 -26.69
C TRP A 142 -10.47 32.37 -27.46
N ASP A 143 -11.16 32.47 -28.58
CA ASP A 143 -11.27 31.37 -29.54
C ASP A 143 -9.92 31.11 -30.22
N TYR A 144 -9.58 29.84 -30.44
CA TYR A 144 -8.28 29.46 -30.99
C TYR A 144 -8.03 30.00 -32.40
N GLU A 145 -9.08 30.16 -33.23
CA GLU A 145 -8.97 30.70 -34.59
C GLU A 145 -8.68 32.21 -34.53
N ALA A 146 -9.45 32.94 -33.71
CA ALA A 146 -9.23 34.37 -33.47
C ALA A 146 -7.82 34.64 -32.88
N ALA A 147 -7.37 33.78 -31.96
CA ALA A 147 -6.03 33.87 -31.38
C ALA A 147 -4.93 33.66 -32.43
N SER A 148 -5.09 32.65 -33.30
CA SER A 148 -4.18 32.37 -34.41
C SER A 148 -4.09 33.55 -35.38
N GLU A 149 -5.23 34.16 -35.73
CA GLU A 149 -5.28 35.36 -36.58
C GLU A 149 -4.61 36.57 -35.91
N ALA A 150 -4.78 36.76 -34.60
CA ALA A 150 -4.10 37.83 -33.87
C ALA A 150 -2.58 37.66 -33.90
N ILE A 151 -2.09 36.43 -33.68
CA ILE A 151 -0.66 36.10 -33.76
C ILE A 151 -0.11 36.35 -35.17
N ASN A 152 -0.80 35.89 -36.22
CA ASN A 152 -0.37 36.13 -37.60
C ASN A 152 -0.30 37.63 -37.93
N ARG A 153 -1.31 38.41 -37.55
CA ARG A 153 -1.32 39.87 -37.74
C ARG A 153 -0.17 40.54 -37.00
N ALA A 154 0.18 40.07 -35.80
CA ALA A 154 1.32 40.58 -35.05
C ALA A 154 2.65 40.31 -35.78
N ILE A 155 2.83 39.08 -36.27
CA ILE A 155 4.01 38.67 -37.05
C ILE A 155 4.13 39.52 -38.33
N GLU A 156 3.03 39.72 -39.07
CA GLU A 156 2.99 40.56 -40.28
C GLU A 156 3.34 42.02 -40.01
N LYS A 157 2.97 42.55 -38.83
CA LYS A 157 3.36 43.90 -38.39
C LYS A 157 4.83 44.02 -37.97
N GLY A 158 5.57 42.91 -37.92
CA GLY A 158 6.97 42.86 -37.52
C GLY A 158 7.17 42.71 -36.00
N ILE A 159 6.17 42.21 -35.27
CA ILE A 159 6.29 41.86 -33.85
C ILE A 159 6.90 40.45 -33.76
N SER A 160 7.92 40.29 -32.90
CA SER A 160 8.65 39.02 -32.79
C SER A 160 7.96 38.09 -31.80
N VAL A 161 6.92 37.39 -32.26
CA VAL A 161 6.24 36.37 -31.44
C VAL A 161 7.12 35.11 -31.39
N GLU A 162 7.57 34.75 -30.19
CA GLU A 162 8.53 33.64 -29.97
C GLU A 162 7.93 32.43 -29.25
N GLY A 163 6.76 32.55 -28.65
CA GLY A 163 6.07 31.44 -27.99
C GLY A 163 4.70 31.85 -27.44
N ALA A 164 3.93 30.89 -26.95
CA ALA A 164 2.65 31.17 -26.29
C ALA A 164 2.37 30.26 -25.10
N ILE A 165 1.51 30.76 -24.20
CA ILE A 165 0.98 30.07 -23.03
C ILE A 165 -0.54 30.15 -23.11
N CYS A 166 -1.23 29.01 -23.14
CA CYS A 166 -2.68 28.93 -23.35
C CYS A 166 -3.38 28.28 -22.16
N GLN A 167 -4.58 28.77 -21.84
CA GLN A 167 -5.43 28.14 -20.82
C GLN A 167 -6.21 26.94 -21.37
N GLY A 168 -6.75 27.05 -22.58
CA GLY A 168 -7.47 25.96 -23.27
C GLY A 168 -6.52 24.90 -23.83
N ASP A 169 -7.04 23.70 -24.10
CA ASP A 169 -6.35 22.61 -24.83
C ASP A 169 -6.36 22.89 -26.34
N ASP A 170 -5.79 24.04 -26.71
CA ASP A 170 -5.83 24.58 -28.07
C ASP A 170 -4.43 24.73 -28.69
N GLY A 171 -3.37 24.29 -27.99
CA GLY A 171 -1.98 24.53 -28.41
C GLY A 171 -1.69 24.03 -29.82
N VAL A 172 -2.12 22.81 -30.14
CA VAL A 172 -1.97 22.22 -31.49
C VAL A 172 -2.84 22.96 -32.53
N LEU A 173 -4.06 23.37 -32.16
CA LEU A 173 -4.98 24.03 -33.07
C LEU A 173 -4.44 25.40 -33.52
N ILE A 174 -3.85 26.13 -32.58
CA ILE A 174 -3.17 27.41 -32.82
C ILE A 174 -1.90 27.19 -33.65
N ALA A 175 -1.04 26.25 -33.22
CA ALA A 175 0.23 25.96 -33.89
C ALA A 175 0.06 25.64 -35.39
N ASN A 176 -1.03 24.95 -35.76
CA ASN A 176 -1.32 24.55 -37.14
C ASN A 176 -1.81 25.71 -38.04
N ARG A 177 -2.13 26.88 -37.47
CA ARG A 177 -2.74 28.01 -38.18
C ARG A 177 -1.86 29.27 -38.22
N ILE A 178 -0.72 29.25 -37.53
CA ILE A 178 0.21 30.37 -37.51
C ILE A 178 1.31 30.22 -38.57
N ASN A 179 1.75 31.34 -39.14
CA ASN A 179 2.71 31.40 -40.24
C ASN A 179 4.16 31.10 -39.82
N LYS A 180 4.44 31.12 -38.51
CA LYS A 180 5.76 30.85 -37.91
C LYS A 180 5.59 29.77 -36.84
N VAL A 181 6.41 28.73 -36.90
CA VAL A 181 6.45 27.70 -35.85
C VAL A 181 7.02 28.32 -34.57
N ILE A 182 6.25 28.24 -33.48
CA ILE A 182 6.65 28.66 -32.14
C ILE A 182 6.26 27.58 -31.13
N PRO A 183 6.98 27.44 -29.99
CA PRO A 183 6.56 26.58 -28.89
C PRO A 183 5.33 27.14 -28.17
N ILE A 184 4.33 26.29 -27.92
CA ILE A 184 3.08 26.64 -27.23
C ILE A 184 2.83 25.64 -26.11
N VAL A 185 2.76 26.14 -24.87
CA VAL A 185 2.33 25.36 -23.69
C VAL A 185 0.86 25.67 -23.42
N ASP A 186 0.01 24.66 -23.40
CA ASP A 186 -1.43 24.75 -23.19
C ASP A 186 -1.87 24.15 -21.85
N GLU A 187 -3.19 24.10 -21.60
CA GLU A 187 -3.80 23.58 -20.37
C GLU A 187 -3.32 24.25 -19.07
N VAL A 188 -2.87 25.51 -19.15
CA VAL A 188 -2.44 26.26 -17.96
C VAL A 188 -3.66 26.73 -17.16
N MET A 189 -4.05 25.92 -16.17
CA MET A 189 -5.28 26.09 -15.39
C MET A 189 -5.51 27.51 -14.85
N SER A 190 -4.53 28.08 -14.15
CA SER A 190 -4.57 29.44 -13.59
C SER A 190 -3.77 30.43 -14.44
N ILE A 191 -4.15 30.58 -15.71
CA ILE A 191 -3.51 31.51 -16.67
C ILE A 191 -3.44 32.95 -16.15
N GLU A 192 -4.42 33.37 -15.34
CA GLU A 192 -4.51 34.70 -14.74
C GLU A 192 -3.39 34.99 -13.74
N LYS A 193 -2.71 33.95 -13.24
CA LYS A 193 -1.57 34.07 -12.33
C LYS A 193 -0.23 34.13 -13.05
N VAL A 194 -0.20 34.04 -14.38
CA VAL A 194 1.01 34.24 -15.18
C VAL A 194 1.37 35.73 -15.12
N PRO A 195 2.54 36.10 -14.57
CA PRO A 195 2.92 37.51 -14.48
C PRO A 195 3.19 38.08 -15.89
N LEU A 196 2.53 39.20 -16.21
CA LEU A 196 2.69 39.94 -17.46
C LEU A 196 3.88 40.91 -17.39
N GLY A 197 4.48 41.22 -18.54
CA GLY A 197 5.63 42.13 -18.67
C GLY A 197 6.97 41.55 -18.21
N MET A 198 7.00 40.27 -17.81
CA MET A 198 8.19 39.59 -17.31
C MET A 198 8.92 38.83 -18.41
N TYR A 199 10.24 38.70 -18.30
CA TYR A 199 10.99 37.83 -19.21
C TYR A 199 10.66 36.37 -18.92
N ALA A 200 10.25 35.65 -19.95
CA ALA A 200 9.93 34.24 -19.88
C ALA A 200 10.61 33.46 -21.01
N CYS A 201 10.70 32.15 -20.81
CA CYS A 201 11.12 31.20 -21.80
C CYS A 201 10.14 30.05 -21.83
N VAL A 202 9.68 29.69 -23.03
CA VAL A 202 8.83 28.54 -23.32
C VAL A 202 9.65 27.56 -24.12
N GLU A 203 9.70 26.30 -23.68
CA GLU A 203 10.35 25.22 -24.42
C GLU A 203 9.36 24.09 -24.66
N VAL A 204 9.28 23.62 -25.91
CA VAL A 204 8.50 22.45 -26.30
C VAL A 204 9.39 21.54 -27.14
N ALA A 205 9.66 20.34 -26.62
CA ALA A 205 10.42 19.31 -27.30
C ALA A 205 9.56 18.56 -28.34
N PRO A 206 10.18 18.04 -29.42
CA PRO A 206 9.51 17.13 -30.34
C PRO A 206 8.90 15.91 -29.64
N PRO A 207 7.86 15.26 -30.21
CA PRO A 207 7.29 14.04 -29.65
C PRO A 207 8.35 12.96 -29.37
N GLY A 208 8.30 12.36 -28.18
CA GLY A 208 9.27 11.35 -27.74
C GLY A 208 10.64 11.89 -27.28
N ARG A 209 10.82 13.22 -27.25
CA ARG A 209 11.98 13.90 -26.67
C ARG A 209 11.58 14.69 -25.43
N VAL A 210 12.58 15.10 -24.67
CA VAL A 210 12.44 15.94 -23.47
C VAL A 210 13.11 17.29 -23.70
N ILE A 211 12.74 18.29 -22.91
CA ILE A 211 13.36 19.60 -22.93
C ILE A 211 14.82 19.52 -22.47
N GLU A 212 15.69 20.35 -23.04
CA GLU A 212 17.14 20.33 -22.76
C GLU A 212 17.65 21.69 -22.28
N ALA A 213 16.97 22.79 -22.62
CA ALA A 213 17.40 24.13 -22.23
C ALA A 213 16.93 24.49 -20.82
N LEU A 214 15.64 24.30 -20.51
CA LEU A 214 15.04 24.65 -19.23
C LEU A 214 15.26 23.58 -18.14
N SER A 215 15.57 22.34 -18.52
CA SER A 215 15.98 21.29 -17.57
C SER A 215 17.46 21.36 -17.18
N ASN A 216 18.21 22.30 -17.75
CA ASN A 216 19.62 22.52 -17.48
C ASN A 216 19.83 23.88 -16.79
N PRO A 217 20.42 23.93 -15.57
CA PRO A 217 20.69 25.19 -14.88
C PRO A 217 21.50 26.19 -15.73
N TYR A 218 22.45 25.71 -16.53
CA TYR A 218 23.24 26.56 -17.42
C TYR A 218 22.47 26.99 -18.68
N GLY A 219 21.48 26.20 -19.11
CA GLY A 219 20.56 26.60 -20.17
C GLY A 219 19.69 27.77 -19.71
N ILE A 220 19.07 27.67 -18.52
CA ILE A 220 18.36 28.77 -17.87
C ILE A 220 19.27 30.00 -17.71
N ALA A 221 20.49 29.80 -17.20
CA ALA A 221 21.45 30.89 -17.03
C ALA A 221 21.80 31.60 -18.33
N THR A 222 21.95 30.86 -19.43
CA THR A 222 22.23 31.39 -20.77
C THR A 222 21.05 32.19 -21.31
N ILE A 223 19.82 31.69 -21.10
CA ILE A 223 18.59 32.34 -21.59
C ILE A 223 18.34 33.67 -20.88
N PHE A 224 18.53 33.70 -19.56
CA PHE A 224 18.20 34.86 -18.72
C PHE A 224 19.40 35.72 -18.33
N SER A 225 20.59 35.42 -18.86
CA SER A 225 21.86 36.06 -18.56
C SER A 225 22.11 36.16 -17.05
N LEU A 226 22.00 35.02 -16.35
CA LEU A 226 22.13 34.95 -14.90
C LEU A 226 23.60 35.01 -14.46
N SER A 227 23.83 35.63 -13.30
CA SER A 227 25.10 35.54 -12.58
C SER A 227 25.34 34.11 -12.02
N PRO A 228 26.59 33.76 -11.65
CA PRO A 228 26.88 32.49 -10.98
C PRO A 228 26.06 32.25 -9.71
N GLU A 229 25.80 33.31 -8.94
CA GLU A 229 24.98 33.27 -7.72
C GLU A 229 23.51 32.97 -8.05
N GLU A 230 22.91 33.69 -9.00
CA GLU A 230 21.54 33.44 -9.47
C GLU A 230 21.40 32.04 -10.10
N THR A 231 22.45 31.56 -10.78
CA THR A 231 22.46 30.22 -11.39
C THR A 231 22.32 29.10 -10.36
N LYS A 232 22.83 29.29 -9.13
CA LYS A 232 22.63 28.32 -8.04
C LYS A 232 21.16 28.26 -7.60
N HIS A 233 20.44 29.38 -7.66
CA HIS A 233 19.06 29.45 -7.23
C HIS A 233 18.08 28.80 -8.20
N VAL A 234 18.43 28.67 -9.49
CA VAL A 234 17.58 28.01 -10.50
C VAL A 234 17.82 26.50 -10.60
N VAL A 235 18.73 25.92 -9.82
CA VAL A 235 18.97 24.47 -9.81
C VAL A 235 17.70 23.66 -9.49
N PRO A 236 16.90 24.01 -8.47
CA PRO A 236 15.66 23.29 -8.19
C PRO A 236 14.62 23.45 -9.32
N VAL A 237 14.58 24.62 -9.99
CA VAL A 237 13.71 24.86 -11.15
C VAL A 237 14.07 23.89 -12.27
N ALA A 238 15.34 23.85 -12.66
CA ALA A 238 15.82 22.95 -13.71
C ALA A 238 15.54 21.48 -13.36
N ARG A 239 15.79 21.08 -12.10
CA ARG A 239 15.56 19.71 -11.63
C ARG A 239 14.09 19.29 -11.72
N ALA A 240 13.17 20.17 -11.34
CA ALA A 240 11.73 19.91 -11.39
C ALA A 240 11.19 19.79 -12.83
N LEU A 241 11.92 20.29 -13.83
CA LEU A 241 11.56 20.20 -15.25
C LEU A 241 12.25 19.03 -15.99
N ILE A 242 13.07 18.23 -15.31
CA ILE A 242 13.73 17.06 -15.93
C ILE A 242 12.68 16.04 -16.36
N GLY A 243 12.78 15.60 -17.61
CA GLY A 243 11.88 14.58 -18.18
C GLY A 243 10.63 15.16 -18.83
N ASN A 244 10.35 16.45 -18.66
CA ASN A 244 9.22 17.10 -19.30
C ASN A 244 9.45 17.25 -20.81
N ARG A 245 8.36 17.14 -21.58
CA ARG A 245 8.31 17.50 -23.00
C ARG A 245 8.14 19.00 -23.18
N SER A 246 7.48 19.68 -22.25
CA SER A 246 7.34 21.14 -22.31
C SER A 246 7.37 21.81 -20.95
N ALA A 247 7.84 23.07 -20.93
CA ALA A 247 7.90 23.87 -19.71
C ALA A 247 7.92 25.38 -20.01
N VAL A 248 7.60 26.17 -18.99
CA VAL A 248 7.80 27.61 -18.97
C VAL A 248 8.61 28.00 -17.75
N VAL A 249 9.62 28.85 -17.92
CA VAL A 249 10.32 29.52 -16.82
C VAL A 249 10.14 31.03 -16.98
N ILE A 250 9.80 31.71 -15.89
CA ILE A 250 9.57 33.15 -15.85
C ILE A 250 10.54 33.77 -14.86
N LYS A 251 11.35 34.72 -15.33
CA LYS A 251 12.26 35.51 -14.51
C LYS A 251 11.48 36.58 -13.76
N THR A 252 11.14 36.27 -12.51
CA THR A 252 10.53 37.22 -11.58
C THR A 252 11.57 37.70 -10.54
N PRO A 253 11.35 38.83 -9.84
CA PRO A 253 12.34 39.42 -8.95
C PRO A 253 12.74 38.53 -7.76
N THR A 254 11.80 37.77 -7.19
CA THR A 254 12.05 36.91 -6.02
C THR A 254 11.55 35.47 -6.20
N GLY A 255 11.15 35.10 -7.42
CA GLY A 255 10.66 33.79 -7.76
C GLY A 255 11.74 32.73 -7.61
N GLU A 256 11.38 31.65 -6.91
CA GLU A 256 12.25 30.54 -6.64
C GLU A 256 11.44 29.24 -6.55
N VAL A 257 12.11 28.13 -6.81
CA VAL A 257 11.61 26.80 -6.49
C VAL A 257 12.45 26.26 -5.35
N LYS A 258 11.79 25.86 -4.27
CA LYS A 258 12.45 25.32 -3.07
C LYS A 258 11.85 23.98 -2.74
N GLU A 259 12.69 22.96 -2.75
CA GLU A 259 12.41 21.70 -2.07
C GLU A 259 13.00 21.79 -0.67
N ARG A 260 12.19 21.53 0.35
CA ARG A 260 12.66 21.53 1.74
C ARG A 260 12.05 20.37 2.51
N ARG A 261 12.76 19.96 3.57
CA ARG A 261 12.19 19.08 4.57
C ARG A 261 11.16 19.82 5.41
N ILE A 262 10.06 19.14 5.72
CA ILE A 262 9.00 19.65 6.59
C ILE A 262 9.00 18.90 7.92
N PRO A 263 8.66 19.55 9.04
CA PRO A 263 8.52 18.86 10.32
C PRO A 263 7.38 17.83 10.25
N ALA A 264 7.69 16.56 10.49
CA ALA A 264 6.71 15.47 10.52
C ALA A 264 6.44 14.97 11.95
N GLY A 265 7.10 15.59 12.93
CA GLY A 265 6.96 15.31 14.36
C GLY A 265 7.87 14.20 14.86
N GLU A 266 7.72 13.89 16.15
CA GLU A 266 8.62 12.99 16.88
C GLU A 266 7.95 11.69 17.31
N LEU A 267 8.76 10.64 17.39
CA LEU A 267 8.44 9.37 18.03
C LEU A 267 9.24 9.23 19.34
N TYR A 268 8.56 8.81 20.40
CA TYR A 268 9.13 8.55 21.72
C TYR A 268 9.05 7.05 22.01
N ILE A 269 10.19 6.37 22.07
CA ILE A 269 10.28 4.91 22.26
C ILE A 269 10.79 4.63 23.67
N ASP A 270 9.94 4.03 24.50
CA ASP A 270 10.29 3.60 25.85
C ASP A 270 10.84 2.18 25.81
N GLY A 271 12.15 2.04 25.95
CA GLY A 271 12.86 0.76 26.00
C GLY A 271 13.23 0.31 27.41
N ALA A 272 13.98 -0.80 27.48
CA ALA A 272 14.56 -1.27 28.74
C ALA A 272 15.58 -0.27 29.33
N SER A 273 16.37 0.39 28.47
CA SER A 273 17.44 1.35 28.85
C SER A 273 16.97 2.80 29.03
N GLY A 274 15.67 3.08 28.93
CA GLY A 274 15.09 4.43 29.02
C GLY A 274 14.37 4.87 27.75
N ARG A 275 13.90 6.12 27.76
CA ARG A 275 13.20 6.75 26.63
C ARG A 275 14.20 7.27 25.60
N ARG A 276 13.94 7.00 24.32
CA ARG A 276 14.65 7.59 23.17
C ARG A 276 13.67 8.35 22.29
N THR A 277 14.17 9.37 21.59
CA THR A 277 13.39 10.20 20.68
C THR A 277 13.99 10.14 19.28
N VAL A 278 13.15 10.08 18.25
CA VAL A 278 13.56 10.16 16.85
C VAL A 278 12.57 10.99 16.06
N ASN A 279 13.08 11.86 15.19
CA ASN A 279 12.24 12.68 14.32
C ASN A 279 11.79 11.87 13.10
N VAL A 280 10.52 11.98 12.73
CA VAL A 280 9.97 11.25 11.57
C VAL A 280 10.63 11.70 10.27
N GLU A 281 10.98 12.98 10.12
CA GLU A 281 11.68 13.49 8.93
C GLU A 281 13.15 13.02 8.79
N SER A 282 13.63 12.20 9.73
CA SER A 282 14.92 11.50 9.59
C SER A 282 14.84 10.26 8.70
N GLY A 283 13.64 9.83 8.31
CA GLY A 283 13.41 8.67 7.44
C GLY A 283 13.29 7.34 8.19
N ALA A 284 12.81 6.31 7.48
CA ALA A 284 12.50 5.00 8.04
C ALA A 284 13.72 4.29 8.66
N GLU A 285 14.88 4.35 8.01
CA GLU A 285 16.11 3.71 8.50
C GLU A 285 16.49 4.22 9.91
N ALA A 286 16.43 5.54 10.13
CA ALA A 286 16.74 6.14 11.42
C ALA A 286 15.75 5.69 12.50
N ILE A 287 14.46 5.65 12.17
CA ILE A 287 13.40 5.18 13.07
C ILE A 287 13.61 3.72 13.45
N MET A 288 13.86 2.85 12.47
CA MET A 288 14.06 1.41 12.70
C MET A 288 15.31 1.12 13.52
N LYS A 289 16.38 1.91 13.33
CA LYS A 289 17.59 1.81 14.15
C LYS A 289 17.31 2.14 15.62
N VAL A 290 16.61 3.24 15.89
CA VAL A 290 16.27 3.63 17.28
C VAL A 290 15.32 2.62 17.93
N LEU A 291 14.39 2.05 17.15
CA LEU A 291 13.54 0.94 17.61
C LEU A 291 14.40 -0.26 18.05
N GLU A 292 15.35 -0.71 17.23
CA GLU A 292 16.21 -1.87 17.53
C GLU A 292 17.07 -1.63 18.79
N GLU A 293 17.66 -0.44 18.92
CA GLU A 293 18.45 -0.03 20.10
C GLU A 293 17.62 0.11 21.39
N SER A 294 16.28 0.11 21.30
CA SER A 294 15.36 0.26 22.43
C SER A 294 14.76 -1.07 22.90
N GLN A 295 15.14 -2.19 22.27
CA GLN A 295 14.57 -3.50 22.57
C GLN A 295 15.00 -4.03 23.95
N PRO A 296 14.11 -4.71 24.70
CA PRO A 296 12.68 -4.89 24.43
C PRO A 296 11.87 -3.61 24.66
N VAL A 297 10.99 -3.30 23.71
CA VAL A 297 10.13 -2.11 23.76
C VAL A 297 9.02 -2.28 24.80
N LYS A 298 8.85 -1.27 25.66
CA LYS A 298 7.78 -1.19 26.66
C LYS A 298 6.55 -0.49 26.11
N ASN A 299 6.75 0.67 25.48
CA ASN A 299 5.70 1.49 24.87
C ASN A 299 6.28 2.46 23.82
N ILE A 300 5.47 2.93 22.88
CA ILE A 300 5.85 3.91 21.85
C ILE A 300 4.79 5.02 21.78
N PHE A 301 5.19 6.28 21.72
CA PHE A 301 4.28 7.42 21.58
C PHE A 301 4.63 8.26 20.35
N GLY A 302 3.62 8.88 19.74
CA GLY A 302 3.80 9.86 18.68
C GLY A 302 3.45 11.26 19.17
N GLN A 303 4.05 12.27 18.57
CA GLN A 303 3.76 13.67 18.87
C GLN A 303 2.27 14.01 18.64
N PRO A 304 1.56 14.62 19.61
CA PRO A 304 0.18 15.07 19.43
C PRO A 304 0.04 16.06 18.26
N GLY A 305 -1.04 15.92 17.48
CA GLY A 305 -1.33 16.78 16.33
C GLY A 305 -0.75 16.30 14.99
N THR A 306 0.01 15.21 14.98
CA THR A 306 0.48 14.52 13.77
C THR A 306 -0.47 13.40 13.36
N ASN A 307 -0.42 12.94 12.10
CA ASN A 307 -1.17 11.77 11.63
C ASN A 307 -0.74 10.51 12.40
N VAL A 308 0.57 10.36 12.64
CA VAL A 308 1.14 9.24 13.39
C VAL A 308 0.69 9.24 14.85
N GLY A 309 0.77 10.39 15.53
CA GLY A 309 0.29 10.53 16.90
C GLY A 309 -1.21 10.25 17.03
N GLY A 310 -2.02 10.77 16.10
CA GLY A 310 -3.45 10.49 16.05
C GLY A 310 -3.78 9.02 15.81
N MET A 311 -3.00 8.34 14.95
CA MET A 311 -3.13 6.91 14.69
C MET A 311 -2.80 6.07 15.93
N MET A 312 -1.70 6.36 16.62
CA MET A 312 -1.32 5.64 17.84
C MET A 312 -2.39 5.74 18.92
N GLU A 313 -2.96 6.92 19.14
CA GLU A 313 -4.04 7.11 20.13
C GLU A 313 -5.34 6.42 19.72
N ARG A 314 -5.66 6.37 18.42
CA ARG A 314 -6.81 5.62 17.92
C ARG A 314 -6.66 4.12 18.17
N VAL A 315 -5.49 3.54 17.91
CA VAL A 315 -5.22 2.12 18.21
C VAL A 315 -5.38 1.84 19.71
N ARG A 316 -4.83 2.71 20.57
CA ARG A 316 -4.97 2.54 22.02
C ARG A 316 -6.43 2.55 22.47
N ARG A 317 -7.24 3.49 21.95
CA ARG A 317 -8.67 3.59 22.26
C ARG A 317 -9.44 2.36 21.79
N THR A 318 -9.16 1.87 20.59
CA THR A 318 -9.80 0.65 20.06
C THR A 318 -9.48 -0.56 20.95
N MET A 319 -8.23 -0.73 21.37
CA MET A 319 -7.84 -1.81 22.28
C MET A 319 -8.44 -1.65 23.68
N SER A 320 -8.49 -0.43 24.21
CA SER A 320 -9.12 -0.11 25.49
C SER A 320 -10.61 -0.48 25.48
N ASN A 321 -11.33 -0.13 24.41
CA ASN A 321 -12.74 -0.49 24.25
C ASN A 321 -12.94 -2.02 24.14
N LEU A 322 -11.99 -2.73 23.50
CA LEU A 322 -12.06 -4.18 23.32
C LEU A 322 -11.79 -4.95 24.62
N THR A 323 -10.82 -4.50 25.41
CA THR A 323 -10.37 -5.19 26.63
C THR A 323 -11.04 -4.69 27.90
N GLY A 324 -11.66 -3.50 27.86
CA GLY A 324 -12.16 -2.80 29.04
C GLY A 324 -11.06 -2.19 29.91
N LEU A 325 -9.79 -2.30 29.51
CA LEU A 325 -8.67 -1.70 30.22
C LEU A 325 -8.61 -0.18 29.99
N PRO A 326 -8.15 0.63 30.96
CA PRO A 326 -7.86 2.04 30.74
C PRO A 326 -6.87 2.25 29.61
N VAL A 327 -7.06 3.30 28.80
CA VAL A 327 -6.16 3.67 27.69
C VAL A 327 -4.69 3.81 28.15
N ALA A 328 -4.47 4.26 29.39
CA ALA A 328 -3.14 4.43 29.98
C ALA A 328 -2.37 3.10 30.15
N ASP A 329 -3.08 1.97 30.26
CA ASP A 329 -2.50 0.64 30.43
C ASP A 329 -2.32 -0.09 29.09
N ILE A 330 -2.79 0.51 28.00
CA ILE A 330 -2.61 -0.02 26.65
C ILE A 330 -1.27 0.46 26.11
N HIS A 331 -0.39 -0.46 25.72
CA HIS A 331 0.98 -0.15 25.27
C HIS A 331 1.23 -0.62 23.83
N ILE A 332 1.87 0.23 23.03
CA ILE A 332 2.33 -0.12 21.67
C ILE A 332 3.66 -0.86 21.80
N LYS A 333 3.73 -2.08 21.26
CA LYS A 333 4.86 -3.00 21.46
C LYS A 333 5.85 -3.03 20.30
N ASP A 334 5.39 -2.71 19.10
CA ASP A 334 6.23 -2.68 17.91
C ASP A 334 5.75 -1.60 16.92
N LEU A 335 6.66 -1.20 16.04
CA LEU A 335 6.37 -0.40 14.85
C LEU A 335 7.18 -0.90 13.65
N LEU A 336 6.72 -0.58 12.45
CA LEU A 336 7.50 -0.68 11.22
C LEU A 336 7.42 0.65 10.47
N ALA A 337 8.57 1.18 10.05
CA ALA A 337 8.70 2.37 9.21
C ALA A 337 9.19 1.98 7.81
N VAL A 338 8.62 2.58 6.77
CA VAL A 338 9.02 2.40 5.38
C VAL A 338 9.00 3.74 4.65
N ASP A 339 10.06 4.05 3.92
CA ASP A 339 10.14 5.27 3.09
C ASP A 339 9.31 5.11 1.81
N THR A 340 8.60 6.16 1.45
CA THR A 340 7.71 6.21 0.30
C THR A 340 7.84 7.52 -0.45
N LEU A 341 7.43 7.55 -1.72
CA LEU A 341 7.29 8.75 -2.53
C LEU A 341 5.81 9.01 -2.79
N VAL A 342 5.36 10.21 -2.50
CA VAL A 342 3.94 10.60 -2.59
C VAL A 342 3.80 11.72 -3.61
N PRO A 343 2.96 11.58 -4.65
CA PRO A 343 2.61 12.68 -5.53
C PRO A 343 1.87 13.76 -4.72
N GLN A 344 2.49 14.93 -4.58
CA GLN A 344 1.90 16.08 -3.91
C GLN A 344 1.78 17.24 -4.89
N ARG A 345 0.72 18.03 -4.74
CA ARG A 345 0.59 19.28 -5.50
C ARG A 345 1.70 20.23 -5.07
N VAL A 346 2.37 20.83 -6.05
CA VAL A 346 3.39 21.83 -5.79
C VAL A 346 2.72 23.10 -5.26
N VAL A 347 3.16 23.55 -4.09
CA VAL A 347 2.59 24.74 -3.44
C VAL A 347 2.96 25.97 -4.28
N GLY A 348 1.96 26.73 -4.72
CA GLY A 348 2.16 27.91 -5.58
C GLY A 348 2.27 27.63 -7.07
N GLY A 349 2.13 26.36 -7.50
CA GLY A 349 1.95 26.00 -8.90
C GLY A 349 0.67 26.61 -9.51
N ILE A 350 0.68 26.84 -10.83
CA ILE A 350 -0.41 27.51 -11.55
C ILE A 350 -1.04 26.66 -12.64
N ALA A 351 -0.48 25.50 -12.96
CA ALA A 351 -1.03 24.57 -13.96
C ALA A 351 -1.39 23.20 -13.38
N GLY A 352 -1.43 23.08 -12.04
CA GLY A 352 -1.73 21.82 -11.37
C GLY A 352 -0.52 20.90 -11.27
N GLU A 353 0.67 21.46 -11.13
CA GLU A 353 1.93 20.73 -11.04
C GLU A 353 1.94 19.77 -9.83
N PHE A 354 2.51 18.58 -10.05
CA PHE A 354 2.76 17.60 -9.00
C PHE A 354 4.25 17.29 -8.90
N SER A 355 4.71 17.02 -7.69
CA SER A 355 6.07 16.56 -7.37
C SER A 355 5.99 15.26 -6.57
N GLN A 356 7.00 14.41 -6.73
CA GLN A 356 7.15 13.22 -5.90
C GLN A 356 7.87 13.61 -4.62
N GLU A 357 7.12 13.74 -3.53
CA GLU A 357 7.65 14.14 -2.23
C GLU A 357 7.98 12.92 -1.37
N HIS A 358 9.02 13.04 -0.55
CA HIS A 358 9.37 12.01 0.41
C HIS A 358 8.32 11.93 1.52
N GLY A 359 7.95 10.71 1.89
CA GLY A 359 7.13 10.41 3.04
C GLY A 359 7.60 9.17 3.78
N VAL A 360 7.07 8.97 4.99
CA VAL A 360 7.33 7.80 5.82
C VAL A 360 6.00 7.16 6.19
N ALA A 361 5.79 5.92 5.74
CA ALA A 361 4.68 5.09 6.17
C ALA A 361 5.05 4.36 7.47
N LEU A 362 4.17 4.39 8.45
CA LEU A 362 4.35 3.80 9.78
C LEU A 362 3.19 2.87 10.09
N ALA A 363 3.51 1.63 10.47
CA ALA A 363 2.58 0.70 11.10
C ALA A 363 2.92 0.56 12.57
N VAL A 364 1.91 0.40 13.43
CA VAL A 364 2.09 0.11 14.86
C VAL A 364 1.26 -1.10 15.25
N MET A 365 1.64 -1.73 16.36
CA MET A 365 0.91 -2.87 16.90
C MET A 365 0.79 -2.79 18.41
N VAL A 366 -0.40 -3.07 18.91
CA VAL A 366 -0.73 -3.23 20.32
C VAL A 366 -1.15 -4.68 20.59
N GLU A 367 -0.62 -5.23 21.68
CA GLU A 367 -0.91 -6.56 22.19
C GLU A 367 -1.27 -6.46 23.68
N THR A 368 -2.25 -7.25 24.14
CA THR A 368 -2.60 -7.38 25.56
C THR A 368 -2.76 -8.86 25.93
N GLU A 369 -2.72 -9.18 27.23
CA GLU A 369 -2.48 -10.55 27.67
C GLU A 369 -3.58 -11.55 27.28
N LYS A 370 -4.88 -11.23 27.39
CA LYS A 370 -5.99 -12.16 27.01
C LYS A 370 -7.32 -11.46 26.67
N LEU A 371 -8.00 -11.96 25.63
CA LEU A 371 -9.42 -11.69 25.39
C LEU A 371 -10.32 -12.52 26.34
N PRO A 372 -11.54 -12.05 26.67
CA PRO A 372 -12.52 -12.80 27.47
C PRO A 372 -13.19 -13.93 26.64
N MET A 373 -12.39 -14.85 26.10
CA MET A 373 -12.84 -15.94 25.22
C MET A 373 -13.87 -16.87 25.87
N THR A 374 -13.93 -16.89 27.20
CA THR A 374 -14.96 -17.63 27.96
C THR A 374 -16.38 -17.15 27.63
N GLN A 375 -16.60 -15.83 27.53
CA GLN A 375 -17.93 -15.27 27.22
C GLN A 375 -18.36 -15.64 25.80
N LEU A 376 -17.41 -15.60 24.86
CA LEU A 376 -17.66 -16.03 23.48
C LEU A 376 -17.94 -17.52 23.38
N ALA A 377 -17.18 -18.36 24.11
CA ALA A 377 -17.41 -19.80 24.17
C ALA A 377 -18.81 -20.14 24.70
N GLU A 378 -19.25 -19.46 25.76
CA GLU A 378 -20.60 -19.61 26.31
C GLU A 378 -21.68 -19.20 25.30
N ALA A 379 -21.50 -18.05 24.63
CA ALA A 379 -22.44 -17.58 23.62
C ALA A 379 -22.55 -18.54 22.42
N ILE A 380 -21.41 -19.07 21.93
CA ILE A 380 -21.41 -20.09 20.86
C ILE A 380 -22.12 -21.36 21.35
N SER A 381 -21.88 -21.77 22.60
CA SER A 381 -22.48 -22.98 23.16
C SER A 381 -24.00 -22.87 23.28
N GLN A 382 -24.52 -21.72 23.72
CA GLN A 382 -25.96 -21.43 23.81
C GLN A 382 -26.63 -21.44 22.42
N GLU A 383 -25.97 -20.87 21.42
CA GLU A 383 -26.52 -20.73 20.06
C GLU A 383 -26.43 -22.00 19.21
N THR A 384 -25.48 -22.89 19.50
CA THR A 384 -25.28 -24.14 18.75
C THR A 384 -25.82 -25.37 19.46
N GLY A 385 -26.03 -25.29 20.79
CA GLY A 385 -26.36 -26.45 21.63
C GLY A 385 -25.19 -27.43 21.80
N VAL A 386 -23.99 -27.09 21.33
CA VAL A 386 -22.78 -27.93 21.38
C VAL A 386 -21.86 -27.43 22.49
N LYS A 387 -21.14 -28.36 23.14
CA LYS A 387 -20.15 -28.00 24.13
C LYS A 387 -18.96 -27.30 23.45
N VAL A 388 -18.64 -26.09 23.91
CA VAL A 388 -17.49 -25.31 23.43
C VAL A 388 -16.37 -25.34 24.46
N MET A 389 -15.14 -25.51 24.00
CA MET A 389 -13.94 -25.47 24.83
C MET A 389 -12.85 -24.60 24.20
N ILE A 390 -12.03 -24.00 25.04
CA ILE A 390 -10.85 -23.24 24.61
C ILE A 390 -9.71 -24.25 24.40
N GLY A 391 -9.27 -24.42 23.15
CA GLY A 391 -8.42 -25.53 22.70
C GLY A 391 -6.93 -25.36 22.98
N GLY A 392 -6.47 -24.11 23.18
CA GLY A 392 -5.08 -23.76 23.47
C GLY A 392 -4.67 -22.44 22.82
N VAL A 393 -3.41 -22.05 22.99
CA VAL A 393 -2.83 -20.81 22.45
C VAL A 393 -2.77 -20.88 20.92
N GLU A 394 -3.19 -19.81 20.25
CA GLU A 394 -3.24 -19.69 18.79
C GLU A 394 -1.92 -20.10 18.10
N ALA A 395 -0.79 -19.59 18.57
CA ALA A 395 0.55 -19.93 18.06
C ALA A 395 0.84 -21.44 18.10
N GLU A 396 0.46 -22.12 19.20
CA GLU A 396 0.65 -23.56 19.33
C GLU A 396 -0.17 -24.33 18.31
N MET A 397 -1.44 -23.94 18.16
CA MET A 397 -2.34 -24.58 17.22
C MET A 397 -1.90 -24.32 15.77
N ALA A 398 -1.46 -23.11 15.46
CA ALA A 398 -0.94 -22.75 14.14
C ALA A 398 0.24 -23.64 13.74
N VAL A 399 1.24 -23.83 14.60
CA VAL A 399 2.41 -24.68 14.29
C VAL A 399 2.01 -26.16 14.16
N ARG A 400 1.10 -26.66 15.02
CA ARG A 400 0.56 -28.03 14.92
C ARG A 400 -0.14 -28.26 13.57
N GLY A 401 -0.93 -27.30 13.10
CA GLY A 401 -1.53 -27.36 11.77
C GLY A 401 -0.49 -27.27 10.67
N ALA A 402 0.48 -26.36 10.78
CA ALA A 402 1.54 -26.18 9.79
C ALA A 402 2.39 -27.44 9.58
N LEU A 403 2.64 -28.23 10.64
CA LEU A 403 3.33 -29.54 10.58
C LEU A 403 2.61 -30.59 9.72
N THR A 404 1.34 -30.38 9.37
CA THR A 404 0.63 -31.23 8.40
C THR A 404 0.97 -30.89 6.94
N THR A 405 1.77 -29.84 6.71
CA THR A 405 2.30 -29.51 5.38
C THR A 405 3.32 -30.57 4.96
N PRO A 406 3.16 -31.20 3.79
CA PRO A 406 4.11 -32.20 3.30
C PRO A 406 5.55 -31.66 3.24
N GLY A 407 6.51 -32.47 3.69
CA GLY A 407 7.94 -32.12 3.66
C GLY A 407 8.41 -31.28 4.85
N THR A 408 7.55 -31.01 5.84
CA THR A 408 7.92 -30.29 7.07
C THR A 408 8.20 -31.25 8.23
N LYS A 409 9.03 -30.81 9.17
CA LYS A 409 9.24 -31.45 10.47
C LYS A 409 9.66 -30.39 11.50
N LYS A 410 9.74 -30.79 12.76
CA LYS A 410 10.36 -29.98 13.80
C LYS A 410 11.90 -29.93 13.61
N PRO A 411 12.56 -28.87 14.11
CA PRO A 411 11.97 -27.60 14.55
C PRO A 411 11.33 -26.84 13.37
N LEU A 412 10.17 -26.23 13.59
CA LEU A 412 9.39 -25.57 12.53
C LEU A 412 9.04 -24.14 12.94
N ALA A 413 9.42 -23.18 12.11
CA ALA A 413 8.94 -21.81 12.20
C ALA A 413 7.71 -21.62 11.30
N ILE A 414 6.77 -20.80 11.76
CA ILE A 414 5.66 -20.29 10.96
C ILE A 414 5.75 -18.78 10.86
N LEU A 415 5.33 -18.24 9.73
CA LEU A 415 5.05 -16.83 9.55
C LEU A 415 3.58 -16.67 9.18
N ASP A 416 2.79 -16.07 10.08
CA ASP A 416 1.41 -15.69 9.79
C ASP A 416 1.38 -14.28 9.18
N LEU A 417 1.10 -14.23 7.89
CA LEU A 417 1.11 -13.02 7.09
C LEU A 417 -0.30 -12.42 7.08
N GLY A 418 -0.62 -11.65 8.11
CA GLY A 418 -1.92 -11.04 8.32
C GLY A 418 -2.17 -9.76 7.52
N ALA A 419 -3.19 -9.02 7.95
CA ALA A 419 -3.51 -7.67 7.45
C ALA A 419 -2.86 -6.58 8.32
N GLY A 420 -2.99 -6.68 9.65
CA GLY A 420 -2.46 -5.69 10.61
C GLY A 420 -1.08 -6.02 11.18
N SER A 421 -0.75 -7.30 11.31
CA SER A 421 0.51 -7.78 11.90
C SER A 421 1.13 -8.91 11.08
N THR A 422 2.44 -9.06 11.25
CA THR A 422 3.21 -10.23 10.81
C THR A 422 3.65 -10.97 12.06
N ASP A 423 3.16 -12.18 12.24
CA ASP A 423 3.42 -12.96 13.44
C ASP A 423 4.37 -14.10 13.11
N ALA A 424 5.32 -14.40 14.01
CA ALA A 424 6.16 -15.58 13.89
C ALA A 424 6.05 -16.46 15.11
N SER A 425 6.14 -17.77 14.89
CA SER A 425 6.27 -18.73 16.00
C SER A 425 7.24 -19.84 15.61
N LEU A 426 8.08 -20.27 16.56
CA LEU A 426 9.01 -21.38 16.37
C LEU A 426 8.66 -22.48 17.37
N MET A 427 8.33 -23.67 16.86
CA MET A 427 8.27 -24.87 17.69
C MET A 427 9.61 -25.59 17.67
N LYS A 428 10.23 -25.68 18.85
CA LYS A 428 11.47 -26.44 19.09
C LYS A 428 11.19 -27.94 19.11
N GLU A 429 12.26 -28.75 19.10
CA GLU A 429 12.14 -30.21 19.11
C GLU A 429 11.48 -30.78 20.37
N ASN A 430 11.72 -30.13 21.51
CA ASN A 430 11.07 -30.46 22.77
C ASN A 430 9.57 -30.06 22.81
N GLY A 431 9.05 -29.38 21.79
CA GLY A 431 7.69 -28.89 21.71
C GLY A 431 7.43 -27.53 22.36
N GLU A 432 8.46 -26.89 22.93
CA GLU A 432 8.37 -25.50 23.40
C GLU A 432 8.17 -24.54 22.22
N ILE A 433 7.46 -23.44 22.46
CA ILE A 433 7.11 -22.45 21.45
C ILE A 433 7.58 -21.07 21.86
N ASP A 434 8.35 -20.44 20.98
CA ASP A 434 8.64 -19.02 21.03
C ASP A 434 7.72 -18.29 20.04
N LEU A 435 7.22 -17.12 20.39
CA LEU A 435 6.32 -16.33 19.53
C LEU A 435 6.68 -14.84 19.56
N ILE A 436 6.39 -14.15 18.46
CA ILE A 436 6.50 -12.70 18.37
C ILE A 436 5.45 -12.14 17.41
N HIS A 437 4.94 -10.96 17.74
CA HIS A 437 4.03 -10.18 16.92
C HIS A 437 4.76 -8.92 16.45
N LEU A 438 4.75 -8.64 15.14
CA LEU A 438 5.32 -7.41 14.58
C LEU A 438 4.26 -6.57 13.88
N ALA A 439 4.43 -5.25 13.97
CA ALA A 439 3.60 -4.30 13.24
C ALA A 439 3.92 -4.30 11.74
N GLY A 440 2.89 -4.08 10.93
CA GLY A 440 3.05 -3.99 9.48
C GLY A 440 2.80 -5.33 8.80
N ALA A 441 1.72 -5.36 8.03
CA ALA A 441 1.44 -6.44 7.09
C ALA A 441 0.62 -5.90 5.92
N GLY A 442 -0.43 -6.61 5.49
CA GLY A 442 -1.18 -6.29 4.27
C GLY A 442 -1.75 -4.86 4.21
N ASN A 443 -2.17 -4.28 5.33
CA ASN A 443 -2.70 -2.91 5.38
C ASN A 443 -1.62 -1.86 5.09
N MET A 444 -0.40 -2.07 5.58
CA MET A 444 0.72 -1.18 5.32
C MET A 444 1.11 -1.21 3.84
N VAL A 445 1.10 -2.40 3.23
CA VAL A 445 1.31 -2.54 1.78
C VAL A 445 0.28 -1.74 1.00
N ASN A 446 -1.01 -1.82 1.39
CA ASN A 446 -2.05 -1.02 0.75
C ASN A 446 -1.82 0.48 0.92
N THR A 447 -1.43 0.93 2.11
CA THR A 447 -1.15 2.36 2.36
C THR A 447 0.00 2.87 1.51
N ILE A 448 1.08 2.09 1.37
CA ILE A 448 2.21 2.46 0.49
C ILE A 448 1.72 2.54 -0.96
N ILE A 449 1.05 1.50 -1.47
CA ILE A 449 0.51 1.48 -2.84
C ILE A 449 -0.42 2.68 -3.07
N ALA A 450 -1.33 2.93 -2.13
CA ALA A 450 -2.30 4.01 -2.22
C ALA A 450 -1.60 5.38 -2.27
N SER A 451 -0.63 5.59 -1.39
CA SER A 451 0.11 6.83 -1.27
C SER A 451 0.93 7.10 -2.55
N GLU A 452 1.69 6.13 -3.06
CA GLU A 452 2.55 6.34 -4.23
C GLU A 452 1.79 6.49 -5.55
N LEU A 453 0.64 5.83 -5.66
CA LEU A 453 -0.22 5.96 -6.85
C LEU A 453 -1.17 7.16 -6.75
N GLY A 454 -1.20 7.86 -5.62
CA GLY A 454 -2.12 8.99 -5.41
C GLY A 454 -3.59 8.57 -5.43
N ILE A 455 -3.92 7.37 -4.94
CA ILE A 455 -5.31 6.87 -4.90
C ILE A 455 -5.90 6.94 -3.49
N GLU A 456 -7.16 7.35 -3.40
CA GLU A 456 -7.89 7.44 -2.13
C GLU A 456 -8.54 6.09 -1.74
N SER A 457 -8.88 5.26 -2.73
CA SER A 457 -9.58 3.99 -2.50
C SER A 457 -8.63 2.89 -2.02
N MET A 458 -8.74 2.54 -0.74
CA MET A 458 -8.02 1.40 -0.16
C MET A 458 -8.48 0.05 -0.73
N GLU A 459 -9.71 -0.04 -1.24
CA GLU A 459 -10.20 -1.24 -1.94
C GLU A 459 -9.50 -1.41 -3.30
N LEU A 460 -9.26 -0.30 -4.01
CA LEU A 460 -8.46 -0.31 -5.23
C LEU A 460 -7.01 -0.68 -4.93
N ALA A 461 -6.41 -0.14 -3.86
CA ALA A 461 -5.07 -0.51 -3.44
C ALA A 461 -4.94 -2.00 -3.10
N GLU A 462 -5.93 -2.57 -2.38
CA GLU A 462 -6.02 -4.01 -2.11
C GLU A 462 -6.13 -4.83 -3.41
N SER A 463 -6.91 -4.36 -4.38
CA SER A 463 -7.08 -5.01 -5.68
C SER A 463 -5.78 -4.99 -6.48
N ILE A 464 -5.10 -3.84 -6.55
CA ILE A 464 -3.78 -3.69 -7.18
C ILE A 464 -2.76 -4.60 -6.51
N LYS A 465 -2.79 -4.72 -5.17
CA LYS A 465 -1.92 -5.63 -4.43
C LYS A 465 -2.15 -7.09 -4.85
N ARG A 466 -3.40 -7.52 -4.95
CA ARG A 466 -3.76 -8.94 -5.11
C ARG A 466 -3.74 -9.46 -6.55
N TYR A 467 -3.99 -8.60 -7.54
CA TYR A 467 -4.17 -9.02 -8.93
C TYR A 467 -3.02 -8.57 -9.84
N PRO A 468 -2.67 -9.38 -10.85
CA PRO A 468 -1.73 -8.98 -11.88
C PRO A 468 -2.34 -7.91 -12.82
N LEU A 469 -1.46 -7.16 -13.47
CA LEU A 469 -1.81 -6.07 -14.37
C LEU A 469 -1.75 -6.50 -15.84
N CYS A 470 -2.47 -5.78 -16.69
CA CYS A 470 -2.30 -5.82 -18.14
C CYS A 470 -2.56 -4.45 -18.77
N LYS A 471 -2.02 -4.23 -19.98
CA LYS A 471 -2.35 -3.11 -20.86
C LYS A 471 -3.33 -3.58 -21.93
N VAL A 472 -4.45 -2.88 -22.06
CA VAL A 472 -5.42 -3.12 -23.13
C VAL A 472 -4.97 -2.36 -24.37
N GLU A 473 -4.50 -3.08 -25.38
CA GLU A 473 -3.91 -2.51 -26.60
C GLU A 473 -4.90 -2.45 -27.77
N SER A 474 -5.91 -3.33 -27.77
CA SER A 474 -6.98 -3.33 -28.78
C SER A 474 -8.29 -3.84 -28.19
N PRO A 475 -9.42 -3.75 -28.92
CA PRO A 475 -10.67 -4.37 -28.51
C PRO A 475 -10.60 -5.91 -28.37
N PHE A 476 -9.55 -6.58 -28.87
CA PHE A 476 -9.48 -8.05 -28.90
C PHE A 476 -8.25 -8.63 -28.21
N HIS A 477 -7.33 -7.81 -27.68
CA HIS A 477 -6.15 -8.33 -27.00
C HIS A 477 -5.61 -7.42 -25.92
N VAL A 478 -4.94 -8.05 -24.95
CA VAL A 478 -4.19 -7.38 -23.88
C VAL A 478 -2.74 -7.85 -23.86
N ARG A 479 -1.84 -7.00 -23.39
CA ARG A 479 -0.48 -7.35 -23.00
C ARG A 479 -0.42 -7.49 -21.49
N GLN A 480 -0.09 -8.69 -21.01
CA GLN A 480 0.07 -8.98 -19.58
C GLN A 480 1.35 -8.34 -19.03
N GLU A 481 1.42 -8.17 -17.72
CA GLU A 481 2.59 -7.58 -17.04
C GLU A 481 3.90 -8.38 -17.19
N ASP A 482 3.83 -9.63 -17.64
CA ASP A 482 4.98 -10.46 -17.99
C ASP A 482 5.40 -10.33 -19.47
N GLY A 483 4.70 -9.47 -20.23
CA GLY A 483 4.94 -9.20 -21.65
C GLY A 483 4.17 -10.10 -22.62
N ARG A 484 3.50 -11.16 -22.15
CA ARG A 484 2.72 -12.06 -23.01
C ARG A 484 1.47 -11.36 -23.54
N VAL A 485 1.06 -11.74 -24.74
CA VAL A 485 -0.17 -11.25 -25.37
C VAL A 485 -1.26 -12.30 -25.23
N ARG A 486 -2.46 -11.87 -24.82
CA ARG A 486 -3.67 -12.70 -24.74
C ARG A 486 -4.74 -12.12 -25.66
N PHE A 487 -5.30 -12.97 -26.52
CA PHE A 487 -6.44 -12.64 -27.39
C PHE A 487 -7.77 -13.10 -26.77
N PHE A 488 -8.86 -12.42 -27.13
CA PHE A 488 -10.22 -12.73 -26.71
C PHE A 488 -11.10 -12.97 -27.94
N ASP A 489 -12.02 -13.93 -27.85
CA ASP A 489 -12.95 -14.26 -28.93
C ASP A 489 -14.03 -13.19 -29.14
N ASN A 490 -14.38 -12.48 -28.06
CA ASN A 490 -15.35 -11.40 -28.05
C ASN A 490 -14.65 -10.06 -27.80
N PRO A 491 -15.18 -8.95 -28.34
CA PRO A 491 -14.63 -7.64 -28.08
C PRO A 491 -14.73 -7.29 -26.59
N LEU A 492 -13.64 -6.73 -26.06
CA LEU A 492 -13.56 -6.16 -24.73
C LEU A 492 -14.49 -4.96 -24.60
N SER A 493 -14.92 -4.69 -23.38
CA SER A 493 -15.76 -3.52 -23.07
C SER A 493 -15.05 -2.22 -23.49
N PRO A 494 -15.75 -1.25 -24.12
CA PRO A 494 -15.17 0.02 -24.54
C PRO A 494 -14.48 0.81 -23.41
N ASN A 495 -14.91 0.64 -22.16
CA ASN A 495 -14.30 1.30 -20.99
C ASN A 495 -12.87 0.81 -20.67
N LEU A 496 -12.44 -0.32 -21.24
CA LEU A 496 -11.10 -0.89 -21.07
C LEU A 496 -10.11 -0.36 -22.11
N PHE A 497 -10.58 0.11 -23.27
CA PHE A 497 -9.72 0.42 -24.41
C PHE A 497 -8.66 1.46 -24.07
N GLY A 498 -7.39 1.13 -24.33
CA GLY A 498 -6.25 2.00 -24.07
C GLY A 498 -5.86 2.13 -22.59
N LYS A 499 -6.60 1.52 -21.66
CA LYS A 499 -6.34 1.60 -20.22
C LYS A 499 -5.45 0.47 -19.73
N ASN A 500 -4.87 0.69 -18.55
CA ASN A 500 -4.35 -0.40 -17.75
C ASN A 500 -5.53 -1.09 -17.06
N ALA A 501 -5.39 -2.37 -16.77
CA ALA A 501 -6.42 -3.13 -16.07
C ALA A 501 -5.81 -4.17 -15.13
N LEU A 502 -6.57 -4.55 -14.12
CA LEU A 502 -6.30 -5.71 -13.27
C LEU A 502 -6.97 -6.94 -13.88
N VAL A 503 -6.25 -8.06 -13.90
CA VAL A 503 -6.79 -9.36 -14.28
C VAL A 503 -7.32 -10.04 -13.02
N VAL A 504 -8.63 -9.87 -12.76
CA VAL A 504 -9.29 -10.38 -11.54
C VAL A 504 -9.53 -11.88 -11.66
N GLU A 505 -10.03 -12.29 -12.81
CA GLU A 505 -10.18 -13.68 -13.25
C GLU A 505 -9.83 -13.73 -14.74
N ASP A 506 -9.77 -14.93 -15.32
CA ASP A 506 -9.27 -15.13 -16.68
C ASP A 506 -9.90 -14.16 -17.69
N ASP A 507 -11.22 -13.98 -17.68
CA ASP A 507 -11.91 -13.09 -18.62
C ASP A 507 -12.49 -11.83 -17.96
N ILE A 508 -12.17 -11.58 -16.69
CA ILE A 508 -12.68 -10.41 -15.94
C ILE A 508 -11.55 -9.40 -15.75
N LEU A 509 -11.64 -8.30 -16.50
CA LEU A 509 -10.72 -7.18 -16.44
C LEU A 509 -11.36 -6.00 -15.70
N MET A 510 -10.65 -5.46 -14.71
CA MET A 510 -11.06 -4.25 -14.00
C MET A 510 -10.20 -3.07 -14.49
N PRO A 511 -10.80 -2.03 -15.13
CA PRO A 511 -10.04 -0.88 -15.62
C PRO A 511 -9.42 -0.09 -14.46
N LEU A 512 -8.22 0.46 -14.70
CA LEU A 512 -7.53 1.39 -13.81
C LEU A 512 -7.58 2.79 -14.41
N GLU A 513 -8.19 3.73 -13.68
CA GLU A 513 -8.20 5.16 -14.01
C GLU A 513 -6.91 5.82 -13.50
N LEU A 514 -5.77 5.33 -13.97
CA LEU A 514 -4.43 5.81 -13.59
C LEU A 514 -3.61 6.08 -14.84
N ASP A 515 -3.13 7.31 -14.98
CA ASP A 515 -2.17 7.68 -16.03
C ASP A 515 -0.74 7.37 -15.59
N ILE A 516 -0.51 6.11 -15.23
CA ILE A 516 0.77 5.59 -14.75
C ILE A 516 1.08 4.32 -15.55
N PRO A 517 2.28 4.16 -16.12
CA PRO A 517 2.64 2.95 -16.86
C PRO A 517 2.50 1.66 -16.02
N VAL A 518 2.13 0.55 -16.67
CA VAL A 518 1.96 -0.77 -16.00
C VAL A 518 3.21 -1.16 -15.22
N GLU A 519 4.38 -0.89 -15.78
CA GLU A 519 5.68 -1.19 -15.20
C GLU A 519 5.88 -0.46 -13.87
N ARG A 520 5.46 0.81 -13.80
CA ARG A 520 5.58 1.62 -12.59
C ARG A 520 4.60 1.17 -11.50
N ILE A 521 3.35 0.86 -11.86
CA ILE A 521 2.37 0.29 -10.91
C ILE A 521 2.89 -1.03 -10.34
N ARG A 522 3.43 -1.90 -11.22
CA ARG A 522 4.04 -3.17 -10.82
C ARG A 522 5.25 -2.98 -9.91
N GLU A 523 6.12 -2.03 -10.22
CA GLU A 523 7.29 -1.70 -9.41
C GLU A 523 6.88 -1.30 -7.98
N ILE A 524 5.94 -0.35 -7.86
CA ILE A 524 5.38 0.13 -6.59
C ILE A 524 4.78 -1.04 -5.80
N ARG A 525 3.89 -1.84 -6.44
CA ARG A 525 3.27 -3.02 -5.83
C ARG A 525 4.30 -3.98 -5.24
N ARG A 526 5.33 -4.31 -6.03
CA ARG A 526 6.36 -5.28 -5.63
C ARG A 526 7.29 -4.72 -4.57
N ARG A 527 7.64 -3.43 -4.64
CA ARG A 527 8.46 -2.73 -3.65
C ARG A 527 7.75 -2.70 -2.30
N ALA A 528 6.49 -2.25 -2.27
CA ALA A 528 5.68 -2.21 -1.05
C ALA A 528 5.58 -3.58 -0.36
N LYS A 529 5.29 -4.64 -1.12
CA LYS A 529 5.26 -6.02 -0.60
C LYS A 529 6.60 -6.44 0.01
N ARG A 530 7.71 -6.13 -0.67
CA ARG A 530 9.06 -6.50 -0.22
C ARG A 530 9.46 -5.75 1.05
N GLU A 531 9.32 -4.43 1.05
CA GLU A 531 9.73 -3.57 2.17
C GLU A 531 8.94 -3.86 3.45
N VAL A 532 7.70 -4.35 3.32
CA VAL A 532 6.91 -4.81 4.48
C VAL A 532 7.21 -6.27 4.83
N PHE A 533 6.87 -7.21 3.95
CA PHE A 533 6.84 -8.62 4.32
C PHE A 533 8.22 -9.28 4.37
N VAL A 534 9.15 -8.94 3.48
CA VAL A 534 10.50 -9.53 3.54
C VAL A 534 11.24 -8.99 4.76
N THR A 535 11.15 -7.68 5.00
CA THR A 535 11.72 -7.03 6.18
C THR A 535 11.17 -7.64 7.47
N ASN A 536 9.84 -7.74 7.62
CA ASN A 536 9.25 -8.32 8.82
C ASN A 536 9.48 -9.81 8.95
N SER A 537 9.53 -10.57 7.85
CA SER A 537 9.88 -12.00 7.92
C SER A 537 11.28 -12.19 8.51
N LEU A 538 12.27 -11.40 8.06
CA LEU A 538 13.62 -11.48 8.60
C LEU A 538 13.67 -11.01 10.06
N ARG A 539 13.06 -9.87 10.39
CA ARG A 539 12.98 -9.35 11.77
C ARG A 539 12.33 -10.35 12.72
N ALA A 540 11.21 -10.96 12.31
CA ALA A 540 10.45 -11.88 13.16
C ALA A 540 11.20 -13.20 13.34
N LEU A 541 11.76 -13.75 12.26
CA LEU A 541 12.54 -14.98 12.34
C LEU A 541 13.81 -14.78 13.16
N GLU A 542 14.51 -13.65 13.03
CA GLU A 542 15.68 -13.34 13.86
C GLU A 542 15.33 -13.39 15.35
N ARG A 543 14.16 -12.86 15.74
CA ARG A 543 13.71 -12.83 17.14
C ARG A 543 13.37 -14.19 17.73
N VAL A 544 12.77 -15.09 16.94
CA VAL A 544 12.43 -16.44 17.40
C VAL A 544 13.53 -17.47 17.14
N SER A 545 14.53 -17.14 16.31
CA SER A 545 15.61 -18.07 15.98
C SER A 545 16.54 -18.30 17.18
N PRO A 546 17.08 -19.53 17.33
CA PRO A 546 18.11 -19.79 18.32
C PRO A 546 19.27 -18.79 18.17
N ALA A 547 19.67 -18.15 19.28
CA ALA A 547 20.75 -17.15 19.32
C ALA A 547 20.61 -16.00 18.30
N GLY A 548 19.41 -15.70 17.81
CA GLY A 548 19.21 -14.64 16.83
C GLY A 548 19.67 -15.02 15.41
N ASN A 549 19.93 -16.29 15.10
CA ASN A 549 20.50 -16.67 13.82
C ASN A 549 19.51 -17.45 12.95
N VAL A 550 18.95 -16.77 11.94
CA VAL A 550 18.00 -17.33 10.97
C VAL A 550 18.54 -18.59 10.26
N ARG A 551 19.86 -18.73 10.11
CA ARG A 551 20.48 -19.93 9.49
C ARG A 551 20.30 -21.21 10.31
N LEU A 552 19.91 -21.09 11.57
CA LEU A 552 19.64 -22.24 12.45
C LEU A 552 18.22 -22.78 12.30
N LEU A 553 17.40 -22.16 11.43
CA LEU A 553 16.10 -22.68 11.07
C LEU A 553 16.22 -23.61 9.86
N ASP A 554 15.58 -24.76 9.92
CA ASP A 554 15.50 -25.66 8.77
C ASP A 554 14.29 -25.33 7.89
N TYR A 555 13.13 -25.11 8.51
CA TYR A 555 11.84 -24.99 7.84
C TYR A 555 11.06 -23.75 8.31
N VAL A 556 10.53 -22.99 7.35
CA VAL A 556 9.62 -21.86 7.56
C VAL A 556 8.37 -22.06 6.70
N VAL A 557 7.20 -22.14 7.34
CA VAL A 557 5.92 -22.26 6.64
C VAL A 557 5.18 -20.94 6.67
N LEU A 558 4.82 -20.43 5.50
CA LEU A 558 4.06 -19.19 5.35
C LEU A 558 2.56 -19.51 5.38
N VAL A 559 1.85 -18.94 6.35
CA VAL A 559 0.40 -19.06 6.54
C VAL A 559 -0.26 -17.68 6.52
N GLY A 560 -1.58 -17.65 6.59
CA GLY A 560 -2.35 -16.41 6.68
C GLY A 560 -2.82 -15.88 5.32
N GLY A 561 -3.54 -14.76 5.35
CA GLY A 561 -4.19 -14.21 4.17
C GLY A 561 -3.22 -13.74 3.10
N SER A 562 -2.15 -13.06 3.50
CA SER A 562 -1.15 -12.53 2.58
C SER A 562 -0.22 -13.62 2.01
N ALA A 563 -0.22 -14.83 2.60
CA ALA A 563 0.47 -15.98 2.02
C ALA A 563 -0.27 -16.58 0.80
N LEU A 564 -1.51 -16.16 0.52
CA LEU A 564 -2.23 -16.50 -0.72
C LEU A 564 -1.74 -15.70 -1.93
N ASP A 565 -1.06 -14.57 -1.69
CA ASP A 565 -0.59 -13.67 -2.74
C ASP A 565 0.35 -14.38 -3.72
N PHE A 566 0.32 -13.96 -4.99
CA PHE A 566 1.11 -14.59 -6.04
C PHE A 566 2.58 -14.15 -6.06
N GLU A 567 2.96 -13.14 -5.28
CA GLU A 567 4.32 -12.62 -5.21
C GLU A 567 4.96 -12.77 -3.83
N ILE A 568 4.24 -12.49 -2.74
CA ILE A 568 4.78 -12.43 -1.37
C ILE A 568 5.51 -13.73 -0.96
N PRO A 569 4.92 -14.94 -1.11
CA PRO A 569 5.60 -16.16 -0.73
C PRO A 569 6.92 -16.37 -1.47
N SER A 570 6.94 -16.07 -2.77
CA SER A 570 8.14 -16.18 -3.62
C SER A 570 9.21 -15.17 -3.21
N MET A 571 8.83 -13.94 -2.84
CA MET A 571 9.77 -12.93 -2.35
C MET A 571 10.43 -13.34 -1.02
N ILE A 572 9.65 -13.88 -0.08
CA ILE A 572 10.16 -14.37 1.20
C ILE A 572 11.05 -15.60 0.97
N THR A 573 10.63 -16.51 0.09
CA THR A 573 11.42 -17.69 -0.28
C THR A 573 12.78 -17.31 -0.87
N ASP A 574 12.82 -16.35 -1.81
CA ASP A 574 14.09 -15.84 -2.38
C ASP A 574 15.01 -15.28 -1.28
N ALA A 575 14.46 -14.48 -0.37
CA ALA A 575 15.23 -13.88 0.71
C ALA A 575 15.79 -14.94 1.68
N LEU A 576 14.97 -15.92 2.08
CA LEU A 576 15.35 -16.96 3.05
C LEU A 576 16.26 -18.04 2.44
N SER A 577 16.20 -18.27 1.13
CA SER A 577 17.10 -19.21 0.43
C SER A 577 18.58 -18.87 0.64
N ARG A 578 18.91 -17.59 0.83
CA ARG A 578 20.28 -17.10 1.09
C ARG A 578 20.82 -17.54 2.45
N PHE A 579 19.94 -17.95 3.36
CA PHE A 579 20.27 -18.50 4.66
C PHE A 579 20.27 -20.03 4.68
N GLY A 580 19.93 -20.69 3.56
CA GLY A 580 19.79 -22.15 3.48
C GLY A 580 18.49 -22.68 4.08
N VAL A 581 17.53 -21.81 4.38
CA VAL A 581 16.26 -22.15 5.01
C VAL A 581 15.25 -22.58 3.97
N VAL A 582 14.55 -23.69 4.21
CA VAL A 582 13.41 -24.11 3.37
C VAL A 582 12.20 -23.28 3.75
N ALA A 583 11.85 -22.32 2.90
CA ALA A 583 10.69 -21.45 3.09
C ALA A 583 9.68 -21.62 1.96
N GLY A 584 8.39 -21.55 2.28
CA GLY A 584 7.36 -21.61 1.26
C GLY A 584 5.95 -21.50 1.79
N ARG A 585 5.01 -21.29 0.87
CA ARG A 585 3.57 -21.29 1.15
C ARG A 585 3.16 -22.62 1.76
N GLY A 586 2.49 -22.58 2.91
CA GLY A 586 1.97 -23.77 3.57
C GLY A 586 0.96 -24.51 2.69
N ASN A 587 0.84 -25.81 2.94
CA ASN A 587 -0.21 -26.64 2.37
C ASN A 587 -0.76 -27.56 3.44
N ILE A 588 -1.56 -26.99 4.33
CA ILE A 588 -2.11 -27.66 5.50
C ILE A 588 -2.89 -28.89 5.04
N ARG A 589 -2.62 -30.03 5.68
CA ARG A 589 -3.12 -31.38 5.34
C ARG A 589 -2.86 -31.83 3.90
N GLY A 590 -1.99 -31.13 3.17
CA GLY A 590 -1.76 -31.35 1.74
C GLY A 590 -2.87 -30.82 0.82
N THR A 591 -3.91 -30.16 1.34
CA THR A 591 -5.11 -29.78 0.56
C THR A 591 -5.55 -28.33 0.74
N GLU A 592 -5.25 -27.68 1.87
CA GLU A 592 -5.85 -26.38 2.22
C GLU A 592 -5.03 -25.17 1.74
N GLY A 593 -3.82 -25.39 1.22
CA GLY A 593 -2.87 -24.28 1.05
C GLY A 593 -2.48 -23.67 2.42
N PRO A 594 -2.24 -22.34 2.50
CA PRO A 594 -1.68 -21.66 3.66
C PRO A 594 -2.75 -21.26 4.69
N ARG A 595 -3.91 -21.92 4.62
CA ARG A 595 -5.08 -21.67 5.46
C ARG A 595 -5.30 -22.84 6.41
N ASN A 596 -6.24 -22.66 7.34
CA ASN A 596 -6.76 -23.68 8.23
C ASN A 596 -5.73 -24.24 9.22
N ALA A 597 -4.58 -23.57 9.42
CA ALA A 597 -3.51 -24.02 10.30
C ALA A 597 -3.99 -24.11 11.76
N VAL A 598 -4.49 -23.02 12.32
CA VAL A 598 -5.01 -22.99 13.71
C VAL A 598 -6.19 -23.93 13.88
N ALA A 599 -7.18 -23.88 12.97
CA ALA A 599 -8.36 -24.76 13.01
C ALA A 599 -8.00 -26.26 12.99
N THR A 600 -7.07 -26.65 12.10
CA THR A 600 -6.52 -28.02 12.05
C THR A 600 -5.79 -28.36 13.35
N GLY A 601 -4.96 -27.44 13.83
CA GLY A 601 -4.22 -27.56 15.08
C GLY A 601 -5.10 -27.81 16.30
N LEU A 602 -6.27 -27.15 16.37
CA LEU A 602 -7.24 -27.33 17.45
C LEU A 602 -7.81 -28.75 17.50
N VAL A 603 -8.13 -29.35 16.34
CA VAL A 603 -8.60 -30.74 16.26
C VAL A 603 -7.48 -31.71 16.66
N LEU A 604 -6.26 -31.50 16.15
CA LEU A 604 -5.08 -32.31 16.53
C LEU A 604 -4.74 -32.17 18.03
N GLY A 605 -4.86 -30.95 18.56
CA GLY A 605 -4.68 -30.63 19.96
C GLY A 605 -5.65 -31.40 20.84
N PHE A 606 -6.94 -31.40 20.48
CA PHE A 606 -7.97 -32.19 21.14
C PHE A 606 -7.64 -33.69 21.15
N ALA A 607 -7.26 -34.25 19.99
CA ALA A 607 -6.91 -35.67 19.87
C ALA A 607 -5.70 -36.06 20.73
N SER A 608 -4.68 -35.20 20.80
CA SER A 608 -3.46 -35.46 21.57
C SER A 608 -3.64 -35.40 23.09
N LYS A 609 -4.57 -34.60 23.60
CA LYS A 609 -4.83 -34.44 25.04
C LYS A 609 -5.56 -35.64 25.65
N GLY A 610 -6.06 -36.59 24.84
CA GLY A 610 -6.72 -37.81 25.32
C GLY A 610 -7.90 -37.56 26.26
N LEU A 611 -8.55 -36.38 26.17
CA LEU A 611 -9.65 -36.01 27.06
C LEU A 611 -10.73 -37.09 26.96
N PRO A 612 -11.08 -37.78 28.08
CA PRO A 612 -11.89 -38.97 27.97
C PRO A 612 -13.28 -38.64 27.45
N VAL A 613 -13.71 -39.36 26.40
CA VAL A 613 -15.07 -39.38 25.84
C VAL A 613 -16.14 -39.66 26.91
N LYS A 614 -15.76 -40.17 28.10
CA LYS A 614 -16.63 -40.33 29.29
C LYS A 614 -17.23 -39.03 29.84
N TRP A 615 -16.77 -37.85 29.43
CA TRP A 615 -17.40 -36.57 29.79
C TRP A 615 -18.65 -36.23 28.95
N LEU A 616 -18.92 -36.95 27.86
CA LEU A 616 -20.07 -36.72 26.96
C LEU A 616 -21.35 -37.44 27.41
N SER A 617 -21.29 -38.34 28.40
CA SER A 617 -22.45 -39.11 28.86
C SER A 617 -23.34 -38.39 29.90
N GLY A 618 -23.01 -37.17 30.31
CA GLY A 618 -23.76 -36.41 31.31
C GLY A 618 -24.97 -35.62 30.80
N ALA A 619 -25.05 -35.34 29.50
CA ALA A 619 -26.08 -34.44 28.93
C ALA A 619 -27.11 -35.12 28.01
N ARG A 620 -26.97 -36.41 27.69
CA ARG A 620 -27.96 -37.17 26.87
C ARG A 620 -29.05 -37.87 27.69
N ARG A 621 -29.24 -37.49 28.96
CA ARG A 621 -30.38 -37.91 29.78
C ARG A 621 -30.98 -36.71 30.50
N ALA A 622 -31.78 -35.95 29.77
CA ALA A 622 -32.97 -35.24 30.25
C ALA A 622 -33.87 -34.98 29.04
#